data_AF-W1XTY5-F1
#
_entry.id   AF-W1XTY5-F1
#
_cell.length_a   1.000
_cell.length_b   1.000
_cell.length_c   1.000
_cell.angle_alpha   90.00
_cell.angle_beta   90.00
_cell.angle_gamma   90.00
#
_symmetry.space_group_name_H-M   'P 1'
#
loop_
_entity.id
_entity.type
_entity.pdbx_description
1 polymer ?
#
loop_
_entity_poly.entity_id
_entity_poly.type
_entity_poly.pdbx_seq_one_letter_code
_entity_poly.pdbx_strand_id
1 'polypeptide(L)' 'YLPTLITPSDELMKQGVRVMREYLAKHPNQALGLHLEGPWLNLVKKGTHNPNFVRKPDAALVDFLCENADVITKVTL' A
#
# COMPACT_ATOMS: atom_id res chain seq x y z
N TYR A 1 4.20 3.99 14.16
CA TYR A 1 4.94 4.13 12.87
C TYR A 1 4.09 3.49 11.76
N LEU A 2 4.49 3.64 10.48
CA LEU A 2 3.78 3.03 9.33
C LEU A 2 4.71 2.07 8.55
N PRO A 3 4.51 0.74 8.60
CA PRO A 3 5.16 -0.15 7.64
C PRO A 3 4.80 0.26 6.20
N THR A 4 5.82 0.39 5.35
CA THR A 4 5.67 0.96 4.01
C THR A 4 6.00 -0.06 2.93
N LEU A 5 5.10 -0.21 1.94
CA LEU A 5 5.37 -0.94 0.70
C LEU A 5 5.63 0.07 -0.43
N ILE A 6 6.77 -0.06 -1.11
CA ILE A 6 7.18 0.85 -2.19
C ILE A 6 6.93 0.21 -3.57
N THR A 7 6.09 0.86 -4.39
CA THR A 7 5.64 0.41 -5.73
C THR A 7 5.51 -1.13 -5.88
N PRO A 8 4.70 -1.80 -5.04
CA PRO A 8 4.51 -3.24 -5.08
C PRO A 8 3.65 -3.72 -6.26
N SER A 9 3.61 -5.04 -6.47
CA SER A 9 2.58 -5.69 -7.29
C SER A 9 1.21 -5.68 -6.57
N ASP A 10 0.14 -5.96 -7.30
CA ASP A 10 -1.22 -6.03 -6.73
C ASP A 10 -1.34 -7.13 -5.67
N GLU A 11 -0.70 -8.27 -5.93
CA GLU A 11 -0.67 -9.41 -5.02
C GLU A 11 0.02 -9.06 -3.70
N LEU A 12 1.14 -8.36 -3.79
CA LEU A 12 1.89 -7.95 -2.60
C LEU A 12 1.15 -6.87 -1.80
N MET A 13 0.41 -5.96 -2.46
CA MET A 13 -0.49 -5.03 -1.75
C MET A 13 -1.58 -5.77 -0.99
N LYS A 14 -2.28 -6.69 -1.65
CA LYS A 14 -3.35 -7.50 -1.03
C LYS A 14 -2.82 -8.33 0.13
N GLN A 15 -1.63 -8.92 -0.02
CA GLN A 15 -0.94 -9.60 1.07
C GLN A 15 -0.59 -8.65 2.22
N GLY A 16 -0.07 -7.47 1.91
CA GLY A 16 0.24 -6.44 2.90
C GLY A 16 -0.99 -6.08 3.74
N VAL A 17 -2.12 -5.80 3.08
CA VAL A 17 -3.40 -5.49 3.74
C VAL A 17 -3.82 -6.60 4.71
N ARG A 18 -3.76 -7.87 4.29
CA ARG A 18 -4.05 -9.00 5.18
C ARG A 18 -3.12 -9.06 6.39
N VAL A 19 -1.81 -8.94 6.16
CA VAL A 19 -0.80 -8.97 7.24
C VAL A 19 -1.00 -7.80 8.22
N MET A 20 -1.32 -6.61 7.73
CA MET A 20 -1.57 -5.45 8.59
C MET A 20 -2.80 -5.65 9.46
N ARG A 21 -3.90 -6.19 8.89
CA ARG A 21 -5.11 -6.52 9.64
C ARG A 21 -4.83 -7.53 10.75
N GLU A 22 -4.10 -8.60 10.45
CA GLU A 22 -3.69 -9.60 11.43
C GLU A 22 -2.78 -9.00 12.52
N TYR A 23 -1.86 -8.10 12.16
CA TYR A 23 -0.96 -7.44 13.09
C TYR A 23 -1.70 -6.49 14.04
N LEU A 24 -2.61 -5.65 13.53
CA LEU A 24 -3.39 -4.72 14.34
C LEU A 24 -4.28 -5.42 15.38
N ALA A 25 -4.78 -6.62 15.05
CA ALA A 25 -5.55 -7.44 15.99
C ALA A 25 -4.71 -7.93 17.19
N LYS A 26 -3.39 -8.03 17.05
CA LYS A 26 -2.47 -8.57 18.07
C LYS A 26 -1.64 -7.50 18.78
N HIS A 27 -1.36 -6.38 18.11
CA HIS A 27 -0.39 -5.38 18.54
C HIS A 27 -1.00 -3.97 18.52
N PRO A 28 -1.86 -3.63 19.50
CA PRO A 28 -2.45 -2.30 19.57
C PRO A 28 -1.37 -1.23 19.79
N ASN A 29 -1.59 -0.04 19.20
CA ASN A 29 -0.80 1.18 19.44
C ASN A 29 0.69 1.12 19.05
N GLN A 30 1.10 0.22 18.16
CA GLN A 30 2.49 0.13 17.66
C GLN A 30 2.61 0.61 16.20
N ALA A 31 2.31 -0.27 15.25
CA ALA A 31 2.05 0.12 13.87
C ALA A 31 0.63 0.68 13.79
N LEU A 32 0.44 1.79 13.06
CA LEU A 32 -0.85 2.48 12.99
C LEU A 32 -1.68 2.08 11.76
N GLY A 33 -1.10 1.28 10.89
CA GLY A 33 -1.66 0.86 9.60
C GLY A 33 -0.61 0.93 8.50
N LEU A 34 -1.01 0.57 7.28
CA LEU A 34 -0.12 0.54 6.13
C LEU A 34 0.10 1.93 5.53
N HIS A 35 1.31 2.12 5.01
CA HIS A 35 1.60 3.14 4.02
C HIS A 35 1.89 2.48 2.67
N LEU A 36 1.11 2.84 1.65
CA LEU A 36 1.34 2.42 0.27
C LEU A 36 1.99 3.58 -0.49
N GLU A 37 3.27 3.43 -0.85
CA GLU A 37 4.03 4.47 -1.54
C GLU A 37 4.21 4.09 -3.01
N GLY A 38 3.31 4.59 -3.87
CA GLY A 38 3.04 4.03 -5.18
C GLY A 38 2.00 2.90 -5.13
N PRO A 39 1.74 2.22 -6.26
CA PRO A 39 2.52 2.23 -7.50
C PRO A 39 2.15 3.32 -8.52
N TRP A 40 1.20 4.20 -8.21
CA TRP A 40 0.65 5.18 -9.16
C TRP A 40 1.49 6.47 -9.30
N LEU A 41 2.80 6.30 -9.40
CA LEU A 41 3.79 7.39 -9.42
C LEU A 41 4.11 7.87 -10.84
N ASN A 42 4.82 9.00 -10.93
CA ASN A 42 5.42 9.46 -12.18
C ASN A 42 6.82 8.84 -12.39
N LEU A 43 7.04 8.19 -13.54
CA LEU A 43 8.33 7.58 -13.93
C LEU A 43 9.53 8.55 -13.91
N VAL A 44 9.30 9.83 -14.19
CA VAL A 44 10.34 10.88 -14.17
C VAL A 44 10.90 11.07 -12.76
N LYS A 45 10.07 10.91 -11.73
CA LYS A 45 10.43 11.10 -10.32
C LYS A 45 10.41 9.80 -9.52
N LYS A 46 10.61 8.65 -10.19
CA LYS A 46 10.51 7.32 -9.57
C LYS A 46 11.52 7.04 -8.45
N GLY A 47 12.62 7.78 -8.33
CA GLY A 47 13.66 7.49 -7.33
C GLY A 47 14.12 6.02 -7.36
N THR A 48 14.05 5.34 -6.21
CA THR A 48 14.41 3.91 -6.05
C THR A 48 13.30 2.94 -6.43
N HIS A 49 12.10 3.42 -6.76
CA HIS A 49 10.96 2.57 -7.09
C HIS A 49 11.21 1.81 -8.39
N ASN A 50 10.86 0.51 -8.40
CA ASN A 50 11.02 -0.33 -9.57
C ASN A 50 10.09 0.15 -10.70
N PRO A 51 10.64 0.63 -11.83
CA PRO A 51 9.84 1.21 -12.91
C PRO A 51 8.87 0.20 -13.54
N ASN A 52 9.17 -1.11 -13.47
CA ASN A 52 8.32 -2.15 -14.06
C ASN A 52 6.96 -2.29 -13.35
N PHE A 53 6.83 -1.76 -12.13
CA PHE A 53 5.59 -1.76 -11.39
C PHE A 53 4.91 -0.38 -11.37
N VAL A 54 5.56 0.69 -11.85
CA VAL A 54 4.89 1.99 -11.93
C VAL A 54 3.80 1.92 -12.99
N ARG A 55 2.56 2.16 -12.58
CA ARG A 55 1.36 1.95 -13.42
C ARG A 55 0.26 2.93 -13.07
N LYS A 56 -0.71 3.10 -13.96
CA LYS A 56 -1.93 3.89 -13.65
C LYS A 56 -2.83 3.13 -12.67
N PRO A 57 -3.68 3.82 -11.90
CA PRO A 57 -4.68 3.16 -11.07
C PRO A 57 -5.65 2.35 -11.92
N ASP A 58 -5.92 1.14 -11.46
CA ASP A 58 -7.04 0.31 -11.91
C ASP A 58 -8.21 0.46 -10.93
N ALA A 59 -9.44 0.54 -11.45
CA ALA A 59 -10.62 0.81 -10.64
C ALA A 59 -10.86 -0.28 -9.57
N ALA A 60 -10.70 -1.56 -9.92
CA ALA A 60 -10.94 -2.66 -8.99
C ALA A 60 -9.91 -2.67 -7.85
N LEU A 61 -8.67 -2.28 -8.13
CA LEU A 61 -7.67 -2.12 -7.09
C LEU A 61 -7.98 -0.91 -6.19
N VAL A 62 -8.42 0.22 -6.75
CA VAL A 62 -8.84 1.39 -5.96
C VAL A 62 -9.97 1.01 -5.00
N ASP A 63 -11.01 0.35 -5.52
CA ASP A 63 -12.16 -0.11 -4.72
C ASP A 63 -11.69 -1.04 -3.59
N PHE A 64 -10.81 -2.00 -3.90
CA PHE A 64 -10.22 -2.88 -2.88
C PHE A 64 -9.49 -2.10 -1.77
N LEU A 65 -8.73 -1.04 -2.10
CA LEU A 65 -8.06 -0.21 -1.09
C LEU A 65 -9.07 0.58 -0.25
N CYS A 66 -10.14 1.09 -0.87
CA CYS A 66 -11.22 1.80 -0.17
C CYS A 66 -11.97 0.89 0.80
N GLU A 67 -12.30 -0.34 0.39
CA GLU A 67 -12.93 -1.35 1.25
C GLU A 67 -12.06 -1.78 2.44
N ASN A 68 -10.74 -1.58 2.34
CA ASN A 68 -9.76 -1.93 3.38
C ASN A 68 -9.13 -0.70 4.05
N ALA A 69 -9.78 0.46 3.98
CA ALA A 69 -9.26 1.71 4.53
C ALA A 69 -9.03 1.65 6.05
N ASP A 70 -9.68 0.75 6.78
CA ASP A 70 -9.52 0.57 8.23
C ASP A 70 -8.10 0.13 8.64
N VAL A 71 -7.31 -0.44 7.71
CA VAL A 71 -5.93 -0.88 7.96
C VAL A 71 -4.90 -0.14 7.11
N ILE A 72 -5.32 0.81 6.28
CA ILE A 72 -4.46 1.61 5.40
C ILE A 72 -4.49 3.06 5.88
N THR A 73 -3.39 3.54 6.44
CA THR A 73 -3.33 4.91 6.98
C THR A 73 -3.01 5.95 5.92
N LYS A 74 -2.20 5.59 4.91
CA LYS A 74 -1.72 6.56 3.93
C LYS A 74 -1.44 5.91 2.58
N VAL A 75 -1.73 6.65 1.51
CA VAL A 75 -1.31 6.34 0.14
C VAL A 75 -0.57 7.55 -0.44
N THR A 76 0.59 7.32 -1.06
CA THR A 76 1.34 8.34 -1.82
C THR A 76 1.27 7.99 -3.31
N LEU A 77 0.85 8.96 -4.13
CA LEU A 77 0.61 8.86 -5.57
C LEU A 77 1.52 9.82 -6.33
#